data_AF-A0A0F9C7U1-F1
#
_entry.id   AF-A0A0F9C7U1-F1
#
_cell.length_a   1.000
_cell.length_b   1.000
_cell.length_c   1.000
_cell.angle_alpha   90.00
_cell.angle_beta   90.00
_cell.angle_gamma   90.00
#
_symmetry.space_group_name_H-M   'P 1'
#
loop_
_entity.id
_entity.type
_entity.pdbx_description
1 polymer ?
#
loop_
_entity_poly.entity_id
_entity_poly.type
_entity_poly.pdbx_seq_one_letter_code
_entity_poly.pdbx_strand_id
1 'polypeptide(L)' 'MPDPDVYGLAWKLLELRIAKTRRQSISKKDLAEWQLKALEQAVDILVCNRPGDGK' A
#
# COMPACT_ATOMS: atom_id res chain seq x y z
N MET A 1 -18.39 -2.50 12.63
CA MET A 1 -17.14 -3.28 12.53
C MET A 1 -16.12 -2.33 11.95
N PRO A 2 -14.90 -2.16 12.49
CA PRO A 2 -13.93 -1.30 11.84
C PRO A 2 -13.60 -1.96 10.49
N ASP A 3 -14.00 -1.29 9.41
CA ASP A 3 -13.67 -1.68 8.06
C ASP A 3 -12.15 -1.92 7.95
N PRO A 4 -11.71 -2.94 7.19
CA PRO A 4 -10.29 -3.12 6.96
C PRO A 4 -9.72 -1.83 6.37
N ASP A 5 -8.86 -1.16 7.14
CA ASP A 5 -8.35 0.17 6.82
C ASP A 5 -7.31 0.07 5.69
N VAL A 6 -7.82 -0.11 4.47
CA VAL A 6 -7.03 -0.21 3.22
C VAL A 6 -6.13 1.01 3.09
N TYR A 7 -6.66 2.19 3.40
CA TYR A 7 -5.93 3.45 3.32
C TYR A 7 -4.81 3.54 4.36
N GLY A 8 -5.04 3.11 5.60
CA GLY A 8 -4.03 3.04 6.64
C GLY A 8 -2.93 2.02 6.35
N LEU A 9 -3.28 0.86 5.78
CA LEU A 9 -2.30 -0.13 5.33
C LEU A 9 -1.48 0.40 4.15
N ALA A 10 -2.14 1.00 3.15
CA ALA A 10 -1.48 1.65 2.02
C ALA A 10 -0.54 2.77 2.48
N TRP A 11 -0.96 3.57 3.46
CA TRP A 11 -0.13 4.63 4.04
C TRP A 11 1.12 4.06 4.71
N LYS A 12 1.00 3.01 5.53
CA LYS A 12 2.17 2.35 6.15
C LYS A 12 3.14 1.77 5.13
N LEU A 13 2.63 1.17 4.05
CA LEU A 13 3.44 0.65 2.95
C LEU A 13 4.18 1.77 2.21
N LEU A 14 3.51 2.90 2.00
CA LEU A 14 4.10 4.09 1.41
C LEU A 14 5.19 4.68 2.32
N GLU A 15 4.93 4.84 3.61
CA GLU A 15 5.90 5.33 4.59
C GLU A 15 7.16 4.46 4.64
N LEU A 16 7.00 3.13 4.67
CA LEU A 16 8.13 2.19 4.59
C LEU A 16 8.95 2.37 3.32
N ARG A 17 8.29 2.62 2.18
CA ARG A 17 8.95 2.83 0.89
C ARG A 17 9.70 4.15 0.84
N ILE A 18 9.12 5.21 1.42
CA ILE A 18 9.76 6.52 1.56
C ILE A 18 10.95 6.42 2.51
N ALA A 19 10.81 5.76 3.66
CA ALA A 19 11.88 5.57 4.63
C ALA A 19 13.06 4.73 4.09
N LYS A 20 12.77 3.72 3.25
CA LYS A 20 13.80 2.96 2.52
C LYS A 20 14.47 3.78 1.41
N THR A 21 13.80 4.79 0.89
CA THR A 21 14.35 5.68 -0.12
C THR A 21 15.37 6.61 0.52
N ARG A 22 16.62 6.57 0.04
CA ARG A 22 17.67 7.53 0.40
C ARG A 22 17.57 8.87 -0.35
N ARG A 23 16.55 9.07 -1.20
CA ARG A 23 16.36 10.33 -1.94
C ARG A 23 15.73 11.37 -1.03
N GLN A 24 16.40 12.50 -0.88
CA GLN A 24 15.88 13.67 -0.16
C GLN A 24 14.73 14.37 -0.91
N SER A 25 14.59 14.13 -2.21
CA SER A 25 13.56 14.72 -3.05
C SER A 25 12.89 13.66 -3.91
N ILE A 26 11.58 13.50 -3.74
CA ILE A 26 10.74 12.62 -4.54
C ILE A 26 9.94 13.51 -5.48
N SER A 27 10.02 13.25 -6.79
CA SER A 27 9.21 13.95 -7.77
C SER A 27 7.73 13.62 -7.59
N LYS A 28 6.84 14.58 -7.85
CA LYS A 28 5.39 14.42 -7.68
C LYS A 28 4.82 13.21 -8.45
N LYS A 29 5.39 12.89 -9.61
CA LYS A 29 5.07 11.68 -10.41
C LYS A 29 5.44 10.39 -9.68
N ASP A 30 6.68 10.30 -9.17
CA ASP A 30 7.17 9.15 -8.40
C ASP A 30 6.29 8.93 -7.15
N LEU A 31 5.93 10.01 -6.44
CA LEU A 31 5.07 9.93 -5.26
C LEU A 31 3.69 9.35 -5.61
N ALA A 32 3.08 9.82 -6.70
CA ALA A 32 1.78 9.33 -7.15
C ALA A 32 1.83 7.84 -7.55
N GLU A 33 2.88 7.41 -8.24
CA GLU A 33 3.09 6.00 -8.57
C GLU A 33 3.28 5.15 -7.30
N TRP A 34 3.98 5.68 -6.29
CA TRP A 34 4.19 4.95 -5.04
C TRP A 34 2.91 4.82 -4.24
N GLN A 35 2.06 5.86 -4.23
CA GLN A 35 0.73 5.83 -3.62
C GLN A 35 -0.15 4.77 -4.28
N LEU A 36 -0.20 4.73 -5.61
CA LEU A 36 -0.94 3.72 -6.37
C LEU A 36 -0.47 2.30 -6.04
N LYS A 37 0.84 2.05 -6.11
CA LYS A 37 1.42 0.73 -5.80
C LYS A 37 1.22 0.30 -4.35
N ALA A 38 1.19 1.25 -3.41
CA ALA A 38 0.92 0.95 -2.01
C ALA A 38 -0.56 0.60 -1.79
N LEU A 39 -1.46 1.27 -2.53
CA LEU A 39 -2.89 0.97 -2.51
C LEU A 39 -3.20 -0.40 -3.11
N GLU A 40 -2.62 -0.72 -4.27
CA GLU A 40 -2.76 -2.03 -4.91
C GLU A 40 -2.28 -3.16 -3.99
N GLN A 41 -1.13 -3.01 -3.34
CA GLN A 41 -0.64 -3.99 -2.37
C GLN A 41 -1.52 -4.09 -1.12
N ALA A 42 -2.03 -2.97 -0.61
CA ALA A 42 -2.93 -3.00 0.55
C ALA A 42 -4.22 -3.76 0.22
N VAL A 43 -4.79 -3.50 -0.96
CA VAL A 43 -5.95 -4.24 -1.48
C VAL A 43 -5.60 -5.71 -1.67
N ASP A 44 -4.48 -6.05 -2.29
CA ASP A 44 -4.04 -7.43 -2.47
C ASP A 44 -3.89 -8.14 -1.12
N ILE A 45 -3.24 -7.54 -0.13
CA ILE A 45 -3.07 -8.14 1.20
C ILE A 45 -4.41 -8.34 1.91
N LEU A 46 -5.36 -7.42 1.74
CA LEU A 46 -6.67 -7.50 2.39
C LEU A 46 -7.65 -8.42 1.65
N VAL A 47 -7.53 -8.54 0.33
CA VAL A 47 -8.38 -9.37 -0.53
C VAL A 47 -7.82 -10.80 -0.62
N CYS A 48 -6.51 -10.99 -0.74
CA CYS A 48 -5.85 -12.31 -0.79
C CYS A 48 -5.67 -12.97 0.58
N ASN A 49 -5.87 -12.24 1.70
CA ASN A 49 -6.07 -12.87 3.01
C ASN A 49 -7.49 -13.46 3.19
N ARG A 50 -8.33 -13.56 2.15
CA ARG A 50 -9.55 -14.37 2.25
C ARG A 50 -9.16 -15.85 2.25
N PRO A 51 -9.30 -16.59 3.37
CA PRO A 51 -9.23 -18.03 3.30
C PRO A 51 -10.52 -18.52 2.62
N GLY A 52 -10.46 -18.80 1.32
CA GLY A 52 -11.56 -19.45 0.63
C GLY A 52 -11.78 -18.97 -0.80
N ASP A 53 -11.03 -19.54 -1.74
CA ASP A 53 -11.65 -20.12 -2.93
C ASP A 53 -10.83 -21.36 -3.32
N GLY A 54 -10.96 -22.39 -2.48
CA GLY A 54 -10.72 -23.77 -2.91
C GLY A 54 -12.09 -24.34 -3.25
N LYS A 55 -12.39 -24.46 -4.53
CA LYS A 55 -13.50 -25.25 -5.04
C LYS A 55 -12.99 -26.25 -6.06
#